data_AF-A0A8B6XXF4-F1
#
_entry.id   AF-A0A8B6XXF4-F1
#
_cell.length_a   1.000
_cell.length_b   1.000
_cell.length_c   1.000
_cell.angle_alpha   90.00
_cell.angle_beta   90.00
_cell.angle_gamma   90.00
#
_symmetry.space_group_name_H-M   'P 1'
#
loop_
_entity.id
_entity.type
_entity.pdbx_description
1 polymer ?
#
loop_
_entity_poly.entity_id
_entity_poly.type
_entity_poly.pdbx_seq_one_letter_code
_entity_poly.pdbx_strand_id
1 'polypeptide(L)'
;MPCINTVSKKLIPSITDNLKSILMLELKGCRFITVTCDSWSSLGKNSYLGVTCHFIDKNMTLVDRNLDLKFMSEMKTAEYLFNTLNEIFSEWSINNKIFALVTDSGANIFSAVNKFDDNVLKIPCAGHRLNLVVNDLLNARDIKVKKFKNGSKRYQVKDYDGNGKLINREITESEVKEIEKINEGKLEIAKVISSCRHIVGSFKHSEMLQKKLKEVQETLRYETKIKLVQDIAIRWNSLFDMIESILTNKTALDMISIEFQNIKDYLPTATEFKVLEDLCDLLHPIK
;
A
#
# COMPACT_ATOMS: atom_id res chain seq x y z
N MET A 1 18.73 33.57 20.95
CA MET A 1 18.39 32.52 19.95
C MET A 1 18.69 33.05 18.56
N PRO A 2 19.23 32.23 17.64
CA PRO A 2 19.39 32.64 16.23
C PRO A 2 18.02 32.93 15.60
N CYS A 3 17.97 33.87 14.66
CA CYS A 3 16.73 34.17 13.93
C CYS A 3 16.48 33.13 12.82
N ILE A 4 15.25 33.09 12.31
CA ILE A 4 14.85 32.12 11.27
C ILE A 4 15.77 32.17 10.04
N ASN A 5 16.25 33.35 9.65
CA ASN A 5 17.20 33.53 8.54
C ASN A 5 18.57 32.93 8.85
N THR A 6 19.05 33.06 10.09
CA THR A 6 20.32 32.43 10.51
C THR A 6 20.19 30.92 10.51
N VAL A 7 19.04 30.39 10.96
CA VAL A 7 18.78 28.95 10.93
C VAL A 7 18.72 28.43 9.49
N SER A 8 17.88 29.02 8.65
CA SER A 8 17.61 28.51 7.29
C SER A 8 18.75 28.74 6.30
N LYS A 9 19.45 29.89 6.38
CA LYS A 9 20.47 30.26 5.38
C LYS A 9 21.91 29.97 5.80
N LYS A 10 22.16 29.64 7.08
CA LYS A 10 23.52 29.36 7.58
C LYS A 10 23.60 28.02 8.30
N LEU A 11 22.82 27.85 9.38
CA LEU A 11 22.97 26.66 10.24
C LEU A 11 22.55 25.38 9.52
N ILE A 12 21.37 25.36 8.90
CA ILE A 12 20.88 24.18 8.17
C ILE A 12 21.85 23.81 7.03
N PRO A 13 22.23 24.71 6.09
CA PRO A 13 23.19 24.38 5.05
C PRO A 13 24.52 23.85 5.58
N SER A 14 25.10 24.51 6.59
CA SER A 14 26.37 24.07 7.17
C SER A 14 26.29 22.69 7.81
N ILE A 15 25.20 22.39 8.52
CA ILE A 15 24.98 21.05 9.10
C ILE A 15 24.79 20.02 7.99
N THR A 16 24.01 20.34 6.96
CA THR A 16 23.77 19.46 5.81
C THR A 16 25.06 19.14 5.06
N ASP A 17 25.91 20.14 4.80
CA ASP A 17 27.20 19.95 4.11
C ASP A 17 28.14 19.05 4.91
N ASN A 18 28.16 19.22 6.25
CA ASN A 18 28.93 18.36 7.14
C ASN A 18 28.40 16.92 7.14
N LEU A 19 27.08 16.72 7.26
CA LEU A 19 26.46 15.41 7.23
C LEU A 19 26.64 14.72 5.88
N LYS A 20 26.53 15.46 4.77
CA LYS A 20 26.80 14.98 3.42
C LYS A 20 28.24 14.50 3.28
N SER A 21 29.20 15.27 3.80
CA SER A 21 30.62 14.89 3.79
C SER A 21 30.87 13.60 4.58
N ILE A 22 30.27 13.47 5.76
CA ILE A 22 30.36 12.26 6.59
C ILE A 22 29.78 11.06 5.84
N LEU A 23 28.58 11.20 5.27
CA LEU A 23 27.92 10.13 4.53
C LEU A 23 28.71 9.73 3.27
N MET A 24 29.28 10.68 2.53
CA MET A 24 30.16 10.37 1.39
C MET A 24 31.37 9.52 1.81
N LEU A 25 31.95 9.76 2.99
CA LEU A 25 33.04 8.95 3.53
C LEU A 25 32.56 7.54 3.91
N GLU A 26 31.38 7.41 4.53
CA GLU A 26 30.77 6.10 4.83
C GLU A 26 30.56 5.29 3.54
N LEU A 27 29.93 5.90 2.53
CA LEU A 27 29.63 5.26 1.25
C LEU A 27 30.90 4.93 0.47
N LYS A 28 31.99 5.68 0.63
CA LYS A 28 33.27 5.39 -0.03
C LYS A 28 33.80 3.99 0.34
N GLY A 29 33.67 3.58 1.60
CA GLY A 29 34.08 2.27 2.10
C GLY A 29 33.15 1.12 1.74
N CYS A 30 31.95 1.41 1.24
CA CYS A 30 30.95 0.40 0.90
C CYS A 30 31.25 -0.24 -0.47
N ARG A 31 31.19 -1.58 -0.52
CA ARG A 31 31.33 -2.34 -1.77
C ARG A 31 29.98 -2.57 -2.47
N PHE A 32 28.95 -2.88 -1.69
CA PHE A 32 27.62 -3.18 -2.18
C PHE A 32 26.60 -2.31 -1.46
N ILE A 33 25.73 -1.68 -2.22
CA ILE A 33 24.68 -0.78 -1.74
C ILE A 33 23.37 -1.24 -2.35
N THR A 34 22.36 -1.44 -1.52
CA THR A 34 20.98 -1.56 -1.97
C THR A 34 20.31 -0.21 -1.87
N VAL A 35 19.51 0.18 -2.86
CA VAL A 35 18.74 1.42 -2.82
C VAL A 35 17.26 1.07 -2.85
N THR A 36 16.50 1.66 -1.92
CA THR A 36 15.04 1.66 -1.98
C THR A 36 14.57 3.01 -2.54
N CYS A 37 13.57 2.96 -3.42
CA CYS A 37 12.90 4.13 -3.95
C CYS A 37 11.42 4.06 -3.58
N ASP A 38 10.91 5.08 -2.91
CA ASP A 38 9.50 5.22 -2.59
C ASP A 38 8.96 6.55 -3.12
N SER A 39 7.80 6.50 -3.77
CA SER A 39 7.15 7.68 -4.34
C SER A 39 5.74 7.81 -3.83
N TRP A 40 5.42 8.94 -3.22
CA TRP A 40 4.09 9.23 -2.71
C TRP A 40 3.61 10.62 -3.10
N SER A 41 2.29 10.81 -3.00
CA SER A 41 1.65 12.11 -3.13
C SER A 41 1.22 12.60 -1.75
N SER A 42 1.64 13.81 -1.40
CA SER A 42 1.17 14.50 -0.19
C SER A 42 -0.29 14.91 -0.30
N LEU A 43 -0.87 15.33 0.83
CA LEU A 43 -2.24 15.88 0.88
C LEU A 43 -2.43 17.11 -0.04
N GLY A 44 -1.37 17.89 -0.24
CA GLY A 44 -1.36 19.03 -1.17
C GLY A 44 -1.24 18.63 -2.65
N LYS A 45 -1.32 17.34 -2.98
CA LYS A 45 -1.10 16.77 -4.33
C LYS A 45 0.32 16.98 -4.87
N ASN A 46 1.25 17.38 -4.01
CA ASN A 46 2.67 17.43 -4.34
C ASN A 46 3.24 16.02 -4.29
N SER A 47 3.98 15.64 -5.34
CA SER A 47 4.61 14.33 -5.46
C SER A 47 6.06 14.38 -4.98
N TYR A 48 6.48 13.33 -4.28
CA TYR A 48 7.84 13.20 -3.77
C TYR A 48 8.42 11.84 -4.13
N LEU A 49 9.74 11.78 -4.29
CA LEU A 49 10.52 10.56 -4.43
C LEU A 49 11.56 10.53 -3.31
N GLY A 50 11.40 9.61 -2.37
CA GLY A 50 12.41 9.29 -1.38
C GLY A 50 13.37 8.25 -1.93
N VAL A 51 14.67 8.49 -1.79
CA VAL A 51 15.73 7.56 -2.17
C VAL A 51 16.58 7.27 -0.94
N THR A 52 16.63 6.01 -0.52
CA THR A 52 17.36 5.58 0.68
C THR A 52 18.33 4.48 0.30
N CYS A 53 19.57 4.58 0.78
CA CYS A 53 20.57 3.54 0.61
C CYS A 53 20.70 2.70 1.88
N HIS A 54 21.05 1.43 1.66
CA HIS A 54 21.17 0.38 2.65
C HIS A 54 22.50 -0.33 2.41
N PHE A 55 23.33 -0.42 3.44
CA PHE A 55 24.62 -1.09 3.37
C PHE A 55 25.00 -1.71 4.73
N ILE A 56 25.93 -2.64 4.70
CA ILE A 56 26.52 -3.22 5.92
C ILE A 56 27.79 -2.43 6.23
N ASP A 57 27.88 -1.89 7.45
CA ASP A 57 29.06 -1.17 7.90
C ASP A 57 30.21 -2.11 8.31
N LYS A 58 31.33 -1.54 8.74
CA LYS A 58 32.50 -2.28 9.22
C LYS A 58 32.23 -3.14 10.46
N ASN A 59 31.15 -2.88 11.19
CA ASN A 59 30.74 -3.61 12.39
C ASN A 59 29.67 -4.66 12.09
N MET A 60 29.46 -5.01 10.81
CA MET A 60 28.42 -5.95 10.37
C MET A 60 27.00 -5.50 10.73
N THR A 61 26.78 -4.20 10.88
CA THR A 61 25.48 -3.63 11.20
C THR A 61 24.82 -3.11 9.93
N LEU A 62 23.51 -3.37 9.78
CA LEU A 62 22.71 -2.77 8.72
C LEU A 62 22.55 -1.28 8.99
N VAL A 63 22.92 -0.46 8.01
CA VAL A 63 22.86 0.99 8.08
C VAL A 63 22.00 1.51 6.93
N ASP A 64 21.03 2.34 7.29
CA ASP A 64 20.15 3.02 6.34
C ASP A 64 20.43 4.54 6.36
N ARG A 65 20.49 5.15 5.17
CA ARG A 65 20.73 6.58 4.99
C ARG A 65 19.87 7.12 3.86
N ASN A 66 19.12 8.19 4.13
CA ASN A 66 18.41 8.90 3.08
C ASN A 66 19.41 9.66 2.20
N LEU A 67 19.35 9.43 0.89
CA LEU A 67 20.19 10.09 -0.11
C LEU A 67 19.53 11.37 -0.64
N ASP A 68 18.22 11.32 -0.88
CA ASP A 68 17.46 12.48 -1.32
C ASP A 68 15.97 12.30 -1.00
N LEU A 69 15.28 13.44 -0.92
CA LEU A 69 13.83 13.58 -0.92
C LEU A 69 13.46 14.56 -2.03
N LYS A 70 13.30 14.04 -3.25
CA LYS A 70 13.08 14.86 -4.44
C LYS A 70 11.63 15.28 -4.55
N PHE A 71 11.38 16.58 -4.68
CA PHE A 71 10.09 17.08 -5.13
C PHE A 71 9.96 16.86 -6.65
N MET A 72 8.89 16.16 -7.06
CA MET A 72 8.64 15.77 -8.43
C MET A 72 7.64 16.73 -9.05
N SER A 73 8.14 17.82 -9.66
CA SER A 73 7.31 18.87 -10.29
C SER A 73 6.72 18.47 -11.64
N GLU A 74 7.28 17.44 -12.27
CA GLU A 74 6.90 16.99 -13.62
C GLU A 74 6.18 15.64 -13.62
N MET A 75 5.64 15.26 -14.77
CA MET A 75 5.06 13.94 -14.98
C MET A 75 6.15 12.88 -14.79
N LYS A 76 5.87 11.88 -13.95
CA LYS A 76 6.81 10.81 -13.59
C LYS A 76 7.05 9.81 -14.72
N THR A 77 7.55 10.26 -15.87
CA THR A 77 7.90 9.37 -16.98
C THR A 77 9.07 8.46 -16.57
N ALA A 78 9.21 7.32 -17.24
CA ALA A 78 10.34 6.41 -16.98
C ALA A 78 11.71 7.07 -17.25
N GLU A 79 11.76 7.99 -18.22
CA GLU A 79 12.98 8.75 -18.54
C GLU A 79 13.33 9.73 -17.42
N TYR A 80 12.35 10.50 -16.95
CA TYR A 80 12.55 11.44 -15.84
C TYR A 80 13.03 10.74 -14.56
N LEU A 81 12.41 9.61 -14.22
CA LEU A 81 12.80 8.82 -13.05
C LEU A 81 14.21 8.25 -13.18
N PHE A 82 14.56 7.72 -14.36
CA PHE A 82 15.91 7.20 -14.61
C PHE A 82 16.97 8.28 -14.45
N ASN A 83 16.77 9.44 -15.09
CA ASN A 83 17.71 10.56 -15.02
C ASN A 83 17.85 11.09 -13.59
N THR A 84 16.72 11.26 -12.88
CA THR A 84 16.72 11.69 -11.47
C THR A 84 17.51 10.74 -10.58
N LEU A 85 17.30 9.42 -10.71
CA LEU A 85 18.03 8.43 -9.93
C LEU A 85 19.52 8.42 -10.29
N ASN A 86 19.86 8.49 -11.58
CA ASN A 86 21.24 8.51 -12.02
C ASN A 86 22.00 9.77 -11.57
N GLU A 87 21.34 10.92 -11.52
CA GLU A 87 21.87 12.17 -10.94
C GLU A 87 22.19 11.98 -9.45
N ILE A 88 21.23 11.45 -8.67
CA ILE A 88 21.42 11.17 -7.24
C ILE A 88 22.60 10.20 -7.05
N PHE A 89 22.64 9.10 -7.82
CA PHE A 89 23.72 8.12 -7.70
C PHE A 89 25.09 8.70 -8.02
N SER A 90 25.16 9.60 -9.01
CA SER A 90 26.37 10.30 -9.41
C SER A 90 26.81 11.31 -8.35
N GLU A 91 25.87 12.07 -7.79
CA GLU A 91 26.10 13.01 -6.69
C GLU A 91 26.74 12.32 -5.48
N TRP A 92 26.26 11.12 -5.14
CA TRP A 92 26.79 10.32 -4.03
C TRP A 92 27.96 9.41 -4.42
N SER A 93 28.36 9.39 -5.69
CA SER A 93 29.44 8.53 -6.22
C SER A 93 29.24 7.04 -5.93
N ILE A 94 28.01 6.54 -6.15
CA ILE A 94 27.63 5.15 -5.86
C ILE A 94 27.24 4.33 -7.10
N ASN A 95 27.26 4.88 -8.31
CA ASN A 95 26.73 4.20 -9.52
C ASN A 95 27.30 2.78 -9.71
N ASN A 96 28.57 2.57 -9.41
CA ASN A 96 29.27 1.28 -9.56
C ASN A 96 29.19 0.37 -8.31
N LYS A 97 28.45 0.78 -7.28
CA LYS A 97 28.29 0.06 -6.00
C LYS A 97 26.87 -0.47 -5.81
N ILE A 98 25.94 -0.06 -6.67
CA ILE A 98 24.54 -0.48 -6.57
C ILE A 98 24.46 -1.96 -6.88
N PHE A 99 24.12 -2.73 -5.86
CA PHE A 99 23.87 -4.16 -5.95
C PHE A 99 22.40 -4.44 -6.28
N ALA A 100 21.48 -3.69 -5.68
CA ALA A 100 20.05 -3.88 -5.88
C ALA A 100 19.28 -2.55 -5.82
N LEU A 101 18.18 -2.49 -6.59
CA LEU A 101 17.17 -1.44 -6.56
C LEU A 101 15.84 -2.05 -6.14
N VAL A 102 15.26 -1.55 -5.06
CA VAL A 102 13.97 -1.98 -4.52
C VAL A 102 12.92 -0.90 -4.79
N THR A 103 11.83 -1.25 -5.49
CA THR A 103 10.78 -0.28 -5.84
C THR A 103 9.38 -0.89 -5.75
N ASP A 104 8.34 -0.06 -5.66
CA ASP A 104 6.93 -0.51 -5.68
C ASP A 104 6.50 -1.14 -7.02
N SER A 105 7.38 -1.20 -8.03
CA SER A 105 7.09 -1.74 -9.37
C SER A 105 5.97 -1.00 -10.12
N GLY A 106 5.66 0.25 -9.78
CA GLY A 106 4.81 1.09 -10.62
C GLY A 106 5.35 1.15 -12.05
N ALA A 107 4.48 1.16 -13.06
CA ALA A 107 4.86 0.95 -14.47
C ALA A 107 6.04 1.83 -14.93
N ASN A 108 6.06 3.10 -14.53
CA ASN A 108 7.11 4.04 -14.91
C ASN A 108 8.42 3.82 -14.14
N ILE A 109 8.38 3.55 -12.83
CA ILE A 109 9.60 3.27 -12.07
C ILE A 109 10.19 1.92 -12.46
N PHE A 110 9.36 0.92 -12.76
CA PHE A 110 9.79 -0.37 -13.31
C PHE A 110 10.54 -0.18 -14.64
N SER A 111 9.95 0.58 -15.55
CA SER A 111 10.59 0.92 -16.83
C SER A 111 11.88 1.73 -16.65
N ALA A 112 11.96 2.58 -15.63
CA ALA A 112 13.15 3.37 -15.31
C ALA A 112 14.29 2.49 -14.75
N VAL A 113 13.99 1.62 -13.77
CA VAL A 113 15.03 0.78 -13.14
C VAL A 113 15.60 -0.27 -14.09
N ASN A 114 14.82 -0.71 -15.08
CA ASN A 114 15.28 -1.62 -16.13
C ASN A 114 16.23 -0.99 -17.15
N LYS A 115 16.46 0.34 -17.09
CA LYS A 115 17.49 1.01 -17.89
C LYS A 115 18.88 0.97 -17.23
N PHE A 116 18.96 0.61 -15.94
CA PHE A 116 20.25 0.39 -15.27
C PHE A 116 20.82 -0.97 -15.65
N ASP A 117 22.13 -1.13 -15.40
CA ASP A 117 22.91 -2.32 -15.74
C ASP A 117 22.21 -3.64 -15.35
N ASP A 118 22.28 -4.64 -16.23
CA ASP A 118 21.64 -5.95 -16.04
C ASP A 118 22.10 -6.66 -14.77
N ASN A 119 23.33 -6.41 -14.30
CA ASN A 119 23.89 -6.99 -13.08
C ASN A 119 23.31 -6.41 -11.79
N VAL A 120 22.63 -5.26 -11.85
CA VAL A 120 21.91 -4.70 -10.69
C VAL A 120 20.66 -5.54 -10.45
N LEU A 121 20.38 -5.99 -9.23
CA LEU A 121 19.13 -6.71 -8.95
C LEU A 121 17.95 -5.73 -8.90
N LYS A 122 16.83 -6.10 -9.55
CA LYS A 122 15.60 -5.30 -9.56
C LYS A 122 14.58 -6.02 -8.71
N ILE A 123 14.40 -5.55 -7.47
CA ILE A 123 13.61 -6.24 -6.46
C ILE A 123 12.27 -5.50 -6.32
N PRO A 124 11.13 -6.16 -6.55
CA PRO A 124 9.84 -5.55 -6.25
C PRO A 124 9.65 -5.44 -4.74
N CYS A 125 9.01 -4.37 -4.27
CA CYS A 125 8.61 -4.20 -2.89
C CYS A 125 7.67 -5.33 -2.48
N ALA A 126 8.12 -6.16 -1.54
CA ALA A 126 7.38 -7.34 -1.09
C ALA A 126 5.98 -6.96 -0.59
N GLY A 127 5.86 -5.90 0.21
CA GLY A 127 4.55 -5.55 0.74
C GLY A 127 3.64 -4.81 -0.24
N HIS A 128 4.18 -4.11 -1.26
CA HIS A 128 3.33 -3.70 -2.39
C HIS A 128 2.76 -4.92 -3.12
N ARG A 129 3.56 -5.97 -3.34
CA ARG A 129 3.10 -7.24 -3.94
C ARG A 129 2.04 -7.93 -3.08
N LEU A 130 2.23 -8.00 -1.77
CA LEU A 130 1.22 -8.55 -0.85
C LEU A 130 -0.07 -7.74 -0.90
N ASN A 131 0.02 -6.41 -0.91
CA ASN A 131 -1.14 -5.54 -1.04
C ASN A 131 -1.87 -5.75 -2.38
N LEU A 132 -1.16 -5.99 -3.49
CA LEU A 132 -1.79 -6.37 -4.76
C LEU A 132 -2.52 -7.71 -4.66
N VAL A 133 -1.95 -8.71 -3.99
CA VAL A 133 -2.61 -10.01 -3.78
C VAL A 133 -3.89 -9.85 -2.95
N VAL A 134 -3.85 -9.05 -1.88
CA VAL A 134 -5.03 -8.76 -1.05
C VAL A 134 -6.08 -8.01 -1.87
N ASN A 135 -5.68 -6.98 -2.62
CA ASN A 135 -6.60 -6.24 -3.46
C ASN A 135 -7.20 -7.10 -4.58
N ASP A 136 -6.41 -8.00 -5.16
CA ASP A 136 -6.93 -8.99 -6.11
C ASP A 136 -7.89 -9.94 -5.39
N LEU A 137 -7.60 -10.44 -4.20
CA LEU A 137 -8.54 -11.32 -3.50
C LEU A 137 -9.89 -10.64 -3.24
N LEU A 138 -9.86 -9.36 -2.86
CA LEU A 138 -11.04 -8.60 -2.44
C LEU A 138 -11.78 -7.89 -3.58
N ASN A 139 -11.09 -7.55 -4.67
CA ASN A 139 -11.65 -6.84 -5.83
C ASN A 139 -11.59 -7.67 -7.12
N ALA A 140 -11.09 -8.92 -7.11
CA ALA A 140 -11.00 -9.74 -8.31
C ALA A 140 -12.38 -9.94 -8.92
N ARG A 141 -12.39 -9.87 -10.25
CA ARG A 141 -13.46 -10.42 -11.06
C ARG A 141 -13.55 -11.92 -10.78
N ASP A 142 -14.76 -12.45 -10.81
CA ASP A 142 -15.02 -13.88 -10.70
C ASP A 142 -14.03 -14.69 -11.53
N ILE A 143 -13.54 -15.79 -10.95
CA ILE A 143 -12.72 -16.76 -11.67
C ILE A 143 -13.58 -17.29 -12.82
N LYS A 144 -13.21 -16.92 -14.06
CA LYS A 144 -13.99 -17.22 -15.25
C LYS A 144 -13.74 -18.65 -15.73
N VAL A 145 -14.74 -19.49 -15.60
CA VAL A 145 -14.76 -20.84 -16.19
C VAL A 145 -15.27 -20.78 -17.63
N LYS A 146 -14.50 -21.28 -18.59
CA LYS A 146 -14.93 -21.48 -19.97
C LYS A 146 -15.43 -22.91 -20.16
N LYS A 147 -16.67 -23.08 -20.62
CA LYS A 147 -17.27 -24.37 -20.97
C LYS A 147 -17.24 -24.58 -22.49
N PHE A 148 -16.75 -25.73 -22.95
CA PHE A 148 -16.79 -26.09 -24.37
C PHE A 148 -18.14 -26.72 -24.74
N LYS A 149 -18.70 -26.34 -25.90
CA LYS A 149 -20.06 -26.74 -26.32
C LYS A 149 -20.14 -28.09 -27.07
N ASN A 150 -19.04 -28.81 -27.27
CA ASN A 150 -19.02 -29.99 -28.16
C ASN A 150 -19.29 -31.31 -27.41
N GLY A 151 -20.41 -31.43 -26.70
CA GLY A 151 -20.92 -32.68 -26.10
C GLY A 151 -20.08 -33.28 -24.95
N SER A 152 -18.85 -32.81 -24.74
CA SER A 152 -17.96 -33.19 -23.65
C SER A 152 -17.98 -32.10 -22.57
N LYS A 153 -18.19 -32.47 -21.29
CA LYS A 153 -18.06 -31.57 -20.13
C LYS A 153 -16.59 -31.18 -19.92
N ARG A 154 -16.04 -30.37 -20.82
CA ARG A 154 -14.68 -29.82 -20.71
C ARG A 154 -14.77 -28.38 -20.24
N TYR A 155 -13.98 -28.06 -19.22
CA TYR A 155 -13.92 -26.77 -18.59
C TYR A 155 -12.47 -26.28 -18.59
N GLN A 156 -12.27 -24.97 -18.76
CA GLN A 156 -10.96 -24.36 -18.66
C GLN A 156 -10.99 -23.09 -17.80
N VAL A 157 -9.90 -22.86 -17.07
CA VAL A 157 -9.63 -21.64 -16.32
C VAL A 157 -8.30 -21.05 -16.75
N LYS A 158 -8.16 -19.73 -16.61
CA LYS A 158 -6.84 -19.09 -16.73
C LYS A 158 -6.04 -19.38 -15.47
N ASP A 159 -4.81 -19.84 -15.63
CA ASP A 159 -3.89 -20.16 -14.54
C ASP A 159 -2.47 -19.73 -14.92
N TYR A 160 -1.53 -19.79 -13.98
CA TYR A 160 -0.10 -19.61 -14.26
C TYR A 160 0.59 -20.97 -14.23
N ASP A 161 1.51 -21.22 -15.16
CA ASP A 161 2.40 -22.37 -15.09
C ASP A 161 3.48 -22.17 -14.00
N GLY A 162 4.26 -23.22 -13.72
CA GLY A 162 5.35 -23.18 -12.74
C GLY A 162 6.47 -22.18 -13.05
N ASN A 163 6.44 -21.53 -14.22
CA ASN A 163 7.36 -20.48 -14.64
C ASN A 163 6.70 -19.09 -14.68
N GLY A 164 5.46 -18.97 -14.19
CA GLY A 164 4.72 -17.69 -14.14
C GLY A 164 4.12 -17.26 -15.48
N LYS A 165 4.00 -18.15 -16.48
CA LYS A 165 3.34 -17.87 -17.76
C LYS A 165 1.85 -18.19 -17.68
N LEU A 166 1.01 -17.29 -18.19
CA LEU A 166 -0.44 -17.49 -18.23
C LEU A 166 -0.83 -18.59 -19.22
N ILE A 167 -1.60 -19.58 -18.75
CA ILE A 167 -2.07 -20.75 -19.51
C ILE A 167 -3.60 -20.93 -19.36
N ASN A 168 -4.19 -21.73 -20.25
CA ASN A 168 -5.56 -22.23 -20.05
C ASN A 168 -5.46 -23.66 -19.53
N ARG A 169 -5.75 -23.86 -18.24
CA ARG A 169 -5.71 -25.17 -17.58
C ARG A 169 -7.07 -25.84 -17.70
N GLU A 170 -7.10 -27.11 -18.12
CA GLU A 170 -8.33 -27.91 -18.06
C GLU A 170 -8.66 -28.26 -16.62
N ILE A 171 -9.95 -28.17 -16.27
CA ILE A 171 -10.44 -28.42 -14.91
C ILE A 171 -11.62 -29.40 -14.91
N THR A 172 -11.77 -30.09 -13.80
CA THR A 172 -12.82 -31.07 -13.54
C THR A 172 -14.14 -30.40 -13.12
N GLU A 173 -15.26 -31.14 -13.18
CA GLU A 173 -16.56 -30.64 -12.73
C GLU A 173 -16.60 -30.37 -11.21
N SER A 174 -15.78 -31.07 -10.41
CA SER A 174 -15.61 -30.78 -8.97
C SER A 174 -14.89 -29.46 -8.74
N GLU A 175 -13.80 -29.19 -9.47
CA GLU A 175 -13.08 -27.90 -9.38
C GLU A 175 -13.97 -26.73 -9.82
N VAL A 176 -14.87 -26.93 -10.79
CA VAL A 176 -15.85 -25.91 -11.18
C VAL A 176 -16.75 -25.52 -10.00
N LYS A 177 -17.27 -26.51 -9.26
CA LYS A 177 -18.12 -26.24 -8.09
C LYS A 177 -17.36 -25.54 -6.96
N GLU A 178 -16.10 -25.89 -6.75
CA GLU A 178 -15.24 -25.20 -5.79
C GLU A 178 -15.01 -23.74 -6.18
N ILE A 179 -14.75 -23.48 -7.47
CA ILE A 179 -14.59 -22.13 -8.01
C ILE A 179 -15.88 -21.31 -7.85
N GLU A 180 -17.05 -21.91 -8.12
CA GLU A 180 -18.35 -21.25 -7.93
C GLU A 180 -18.53 -20.83 -6.46
N LYS A 181 -18.27 -21.74 -5.51
CA LYS A 181 -18.33 -21.44 -4.08
C LYS A 181 -17.34 -20.35 -3.65
N ILE A 182 -16.13 -20.35 -4.22
CA ILE A 182 -15.13 -19.30 -3.97
C ILE A 182 -15.64 -17.94 -4.48
N ASN A 183 -16.21 -17.89 -5.68
CA ASN A 183 -16.75 -16.65 -6.25
C ASN A 183 -17.94 -16.12 -5.42
N GLU A 184 -18.81 -17.00 -4.92
CA GLU A 184 -19.90 -16.63 -4.01
C GLU A 184 -19.39 -15.99 -2.71
N GLY A 185 -18.44 -16.65 -2.02
CA GLY A 185 -17.84 -16.09 -0.80
C GLY A 185 -17.11 -14.76 -1.03
N LYS A 186 -16.44 -14.61 -2.18
CA LYS A 186 -15.84 -13.32 -2.58
C LYS A 186 -16.88 -12.23 -2.75
N LEU A 187 -18.01 -12.55 -3.39
CA LEU A 187 -19.10 -11.58 -3.60
C LEU A 187 -19.71 -11.14 -2.27
N GLU A 188 -19.85 -12.04 -1.30
CA GLU A 188 -20.30 -11.71 0.05
C GLU A 188 -19.34 -10.74 0.73
N ILE A 189 -18.03 -11.05 0.76
CA ILE A 189 -17.02 -10.16 1.33
C ILE A 189 -17.05 -8.77 0.67
N ALA A 190 -17.13 -8.72 -0.66
CA ALA A 190 -17.17 -7.46 -1.41
C ALA A 190 -18.39 -6.60 -1.06
N LYS A 191 -19.57 -7.22 -0.83
CA LYS A 191 -20.77 -6.52 -0.38
C LYS A 191 -20.59 -5.92 1.01
N VAL A 192 -20.05 -6.69 1.96
CA VAL A 192 -19.80 -6.22 3.33
C VAL A 192 -18.82 -5.04 3.34
N ILE A 193 -17.74 -5.12 2.57
CA ILE A 193 -16.78 -4.02 2.44
C ILE A 193 -17.43 -2.79 1.79
N SER A 194 -18.30 -2.98 0.79
CA SER A 194 -19.05 -1.88 0.18
C SER A 194 -19.94 -1.16 1.19
N SER A 195 -20.65 -1.91 2.03
CA SER A 195 -21.45 -1.36 3.12
C SER A 195 -20.61 -0.56 4.12
N CYS A 196 -19.44 -1.09 4.50
CA CYS A 196 -18.47 -0.38 5.34
C CYS A 196 -18.02 0.96 4.72
N ARG A 197 -17.66 0.96 3.43
CA ARG A 197 -17.29 2.18 2.69
C ARG A 197 -18.44 3.20 2.67
N HIS A 198 -19.67 2.74 2.52
CA HIS A 198 -20.85 3.61 2.53
C HIS A 198 -21.04 4.29 3.89
N ILE A 199 -20.95 3.54 4.99
CA ILE A 199 -21.01 4.09 6.35
C ILE A 199 -19.92 5.14 6.53
N VAL A 200 -18.66 4.77 6.30
CA VAL A 200 -17.52 5.66 6.47
C VAL A 200 -17.65 6.92 5.61
N GLY A 201 -18.09 6.79 4.36
CA GLY A 201 -18.38 7.91 3.46
C GLY A 201 -19.45 8.84 4.01
N SER A 202 -20.53 8.28 4.57
CA SER A 202 -21.61 9.06 5.20
C SER A 202 -21.08 9.92 6.35
N PHE A 203 -20.26 9.35 7.23
CA PHE A 203 -19.61 10.10 8.31
C PHE A 203 -18.59 11.11 7.78
N LYS A 204 -17.82 10.77 6.75
CA LYS A 204 -16.79 11.65 6.19
C LYS A 204 -17.38 12.96 5.66
N HIS A 205 -18.58 12.90 5.08
CA HIS A 205 -19.23 14.05 4.45
C HIS A 205 -20.30 14.73 5.33
N SER A 206 -20.60 14.21 6.52
CA SER A 206 -21.61 14.76 7.43
C SER A 206 -21.02 15.17 8.77
N GLU A 207 -20.90 16.48 8.99
CA GLU A 207 -20.45 17.04 10.28
C GLU A 207 -21.39 16.65 11.43
N MET A 208 -22.70 16.59 11.16
CA MET A 208 -23.70 16.14 12.12
C MET A 208 -23.45 14.70 12.58
N LEU A 209 -23.19 13.77 11.66
CA LEU A 209 -22.89 12.38 12.01
C LEU A 209 -21.56 12.27 12.76
N GLN A 210 -20.53 13.05 12.39
CA GLN A 210 -19.26 13.08 13.13
C GLN A 210 -19.43 13.60 14.56
N LYS A 211 -20.29 14.60 14.76
CA LYS A 211 -20.60 15.12 16.09
C LYS A 211 -21.36 14.07 16.91
N LYS A 212 -22.39 13.47 16.32
CA LYS A 212 -23.17 12.41 16.97
C LYS A 212 -22.30 11.21 17.37
N LEU A 213 -21.35 10.79 16.53
CA LEU A 213 -20.40 9.72 16.88
C LEU A 213 -19.61 10.06 18.15
N LYS A 214 -19.10 11.29 18.26
CA LYS A 214 -18.37 11.72 19.45
C LYS A 214 -19.26 11.74 20.69
N GLU A 215 -20.49 12.22 20.58
CA GLU A 215 -21.46 12.26 21.69
C GLU A 215 -21.81 10.84 22.18
N VAL A 216 -22.02 9.90 21.25
CA VAL A 216 -22.28 8.49 21.58
C VAL A 216 -21.05 7.84 22.21
N GLN A 217 -19.84 8.10 21.70
CA GLN A 217 -18.58 7.62 22.30
C GLN A 217 -18.36 8.15 23.73
N GLU A 218 -18.71 9.42 24.00
CA GLU A 218 -18.67 9.99 25.36
C GLU A 218 -19.66 9.29 26.29
N THR A 219 -20.89 9.05 25.80
CA THR A 219 -21.94 8.35 26.54
C THR A 219 -21.52 6.92 26.88
N LEU A 220 -20.87 6.24 25.94
CA LEU A 220 -20.31 4.89 26.09
C LEU A 220 -18.97 4.87 26.86
N ARG A 221 -18.44 6.04 27.26
CA ARG A 221 -17.19 6.19 28.02
C ARG A 221 -15.98 5.56 27.33
N TYR A 222 -15.87 5.72 26.02
CA TYR A 222 -14.67 5.32 25.28
C TYR A 222 -13.46 6.09 25.82
N GLU A 223 -12.38 5.39 26.15
CA GLU A 223 -11.14 6.03 26.66
C GLU A 223 -10.56 7.01 25.64
N THR A 224 -10.63 6.67 24.36
CA THR A 224 -10.22 7.52 23.25
C THR A 224 -11.31 7.58 22.20
N LYS A 225 -11.62 8.79 21.72
CA LYS A 225 -12.58 9.00 20.63
C LYS A 225 -11.96 8.58 19.30
N ILE A 226 -12.47 7.52 18.71
CA ILE A 226 -11.94 6.93 17.49
C ILE A 226 -12.82 7.35 16.32
N LYS A 227 -12.22 8.05 15.34
CA LYS A 227 -12.92 8.40 14.09
C LYS A 227 -12.97 7.19 13.17
N LEU A 228 -13.99 7.14 12.31
CA LEU A 228 -14.00 6.20 11.19
C LEU A 228 -12.91 6.58 10.18
N VAL A 229 -12.18 5.56 9.71
CA VAL A 229 -11.06 5.72 8.78
C VAL A 229 -11.50 5.41 7.37
N GLN A 230 -11.12 6.27 6.42
CA GLN A 230 -11.43 6.09 5.01
C GLN A 230 -10.50 5.07 4.35
N ASP A 231 -11.10 4.08 3.68
CA ASP A 231 -10.39 3.20 2.73
C ASP A 231 -9.92 4.02 1.52
N ILE A 232 -8.62 4.02 1.28
CA ILE A 232 -7.94 4.75 0.21
C ILE A 232 -7.10 3.74 -0.54
N ALA A 233 -7.56 3.30 -1.72
CA ALA A 233 -6.95 2.22 -2.49
C ALA A 233 -5.43 2.32 -2.70
N ILE A 234 -4.89 3.54 -2.75
CA ILE A 234 -3.44 3.80 -2.93
C ILE A 234 -2.63 3.81 -1.63
N ARG A 235 -3.27 3.67 -0.45
CA ARG A 235 -2.63 3.66 0.86
C ARG A 235 -2.70 2.27 1.46
N TRP A 236 -1.52 1.66 1.55
CA TRP A 236 -1.26 0.40 2.25
C TRP A 236 -1.89 0.45 3.66
N ASN A 237 -2.71 -0.54 3.99
CA ASN A 237 -3.49 -0.70 5.24
C ASN A 237 -4.80 0.09 5.37
N SER A 238 -5.17 0.97 4.45
CA SER A 238 -6.39 1.78 4.64
C SER A 238 -7.69 0.97 4.70
N LEU A 239 -7.77 -0.17 4.02
CA LEU A 239 -8.89 -1.11 4.17
C LEU A 239 -8.92 -1.72 5.58
N PHE A 240 -7.77 -2.22 6.06
CA PHE A 240 -7.67 -2.76 7.43
C PHE A 240 -8.09 -1.70 8.44
N ASP A 241 -7.54 -0.48 8.33
CA ASP A 241 -7.83 0.60 9.27
C ASP A 241 -9.31 1.02 9.21
N MET A 242 -9.94 0.97 8.02
CA MET A 242 -11.38 1.19 7.88
C MET A 242 -12.16 0.12 8.66
N ILE A 243 -11.86 -1.16 8.44
CA ILE A 243 -12.55 -2.28 9.10
C ILE A 243 -12.35 -2.20 10.61
N GLU A 244 -11.11 -2.03 11.08
CA GLU A 244 -10.76 -1.88 12.50
C GLU A 244 -11.52 -0.71 13.13
N SER A 245 -11.62 0.43 12.44
CA SER A 245 -12.37 1.58 12.94
C SER A 245 -13.88 1.32 13.05
N ILE A 246 -14.46 0.51 12.14
CA ILE A 246 -15.87 0.11 12.21
C ILE A 246 -16.09 -0.87 13.35
N LEU A 247 -15.24 -1.91 13.47
CA LEU A 247 -15.32 -2.90 14.54
C LEU A 247 -15.23 -2.24 15.92
N THR A 248 -14.28 -1.32 16.10
CA THR A 248 -14.11 -0.59 17.35
C THR A 248 -15.30 0.33 17.67
N ASN A 249 -16.01 0.80 16.64
CA ASN A 249 -17.20 1.63 16.78
C ASN A 249 -18.51 0.85 16.66
N LYS A 250 -18.50 -0.49 16.69
CA LYS A 250 -19.70 -1.33 16.49
C LYS A 250 -20.88 -0.89 17.35
N THR A 251 -20.69 -0.81 18.66
CA THR A 251 -21.75 -0.41 19.62
C THR A 251 -22.21 1.04 19.40
N ALA A 252 -21.29 1.94 19.07
CA ALA A 252 -21.65 3.33 18.77
C ALA A 252 -22.47 3.44 17.47
N LEU A 253 -22.08 2.68 16.43
CA LEU A 253 -22.80 2.60 15.15
C LEU A 253 -24.18 1.97 15.32
N ASP A 254 -24.31 0.92 16.14
CA ASP A 254 -25.60 0.32 16.50
C ASP A 254 -26.55 1.39 17.08
N MET A 255 -26.09 2.19 18.05
CA MET A 255 -26.90 3.25 18.65
C MET A 255 -27.29 4.34 17.64
N ILE A 256 -26.35 4.75 16.78
CA ILE A 256 -26.61 5.77 15.75
C ILE A 256 -27.59 5.25 14.70
N SER A 257 -27.54 3.96 14.37
CA SER A 257 -28.43 3.34 13.38
C SER A 257 -29.92 3.44 13.74
N ILE A 258 -30.24 3.59 15.04
CA ILE A 258 -31.62 3.77 15.51
C ILE A 258 -32.19 5.09 15.01
N GLU A 259 -31.38 6.14 14.96
CA GLU A 259 -31.79 7.49 14.56
C GLU A 259 -31.56 7.77 13.07
N PHE A 260 -30.60 7.09 12.43
CA PHE A 260 -30.15 7.39 11.07
C PHE A 260 -30.34 6.20 10.14
N GLN A 261 -31.41 6.25 9.35
CA GLN A 261 -31.78 5.17 8.41
C GLN A 261 -30.67 4.86 7.39
N ASN A 262 -29.96 5.88 6.89
CA ASN A 262 -28.85 5.70 5.95
C ASN A 262 -27.63 4.97 6.55
N ILE A 263 -27.53 4.90 7.89
CA ILE A 263 -26.55 4.07 8.58
C ILE A 263 -27.13 2.68 8.80
N LYS A 264 -28.39 2.59 9.23
CA LYS A 264 -29.11 1.33 9.46
C LYS A 264 -29.14 0.42 8.23
N ASP A 265 -29.41 0.98 7.05
CA ASP A 265 -29.54 0.23 5.80
C ASP A 265 -28.23 -0.45 5.36
N TYR A 266 -27.09 0.01 5.90
CA TYR A 266 -25.76 -0.47 5.54
C TYR A 266 -25.02 -1.09 6.73
N LEU A 267 -25.61 -1.11 7.92
CA LEU A 267 -24.97 -1.65 9.10
C LEU A 267 -24.78 -3.17 8.94
N PRO A 268 -23.55 -3.70 9.06
CA PRO A 268 -23.33 -5.13 8.94
C PRO A 268 -24.16 -5.93 9.95
N THR A 269 -24.67 -7.08 9.53
CA THR A 269 -25.29 -8.07 10.41
C THR A 269 -24.26 -8.71 11.34
N ALA A 270 -24.71 -9.46 12.36
CA ALA A 270 -23.81 -10.17 13.27
C ALA A 270 -22.84 -11.13 12.54
N THR A 271 -23.31 -11.82 11.49
CA THR A 271 -22.49 -12.70 10.65
C THR A 271 -21.50 -11.92 9.81
N GLU A 272 -21.91 -10.78 9.24
CA GLU A 272 -21.01 -9.94 8.44
C GLU A 272 -19.96 -9.24 9.31
N PHE A 273 -20.31 -8.86 10.55
CA PHE A 273 -19.32 -8.40 11.52
C PHE A 273 -18.29 -9.49 11.84
N LYS A 274 -18.71 -10.76 11.90
CA LYS A 274 -17.75 -11.85 12.10
C LYS A 274 -16.80 -11.99 10.91
N VAL A 275 -17.31 -11.84 9.67
CA VAL A 275 -16.47 -11.79 8.47
C VAL A 275 -15.45 -10.63 8.55
N LEU A 276 -15.86 -9.46 9.04
CA LEU A 276 -14.96 -8.32 9.23
C LEU A 276 -13.85 -8.60 10.27
N GLU A 277 -14.19 -9.25 11.39
CA GLU A 277 -13.20 -9.69 12.38
C GLU A 277 -12.19 -10.66 11.77
N ASP A 278 -12.67 -11.68 11.06
CA ASP A 278 -11.80 -12.69 10.42
C ASP A 278 -10.92 -12.08 9.33
N LEU A 279 -11.42 -11.08 8.59
CA LEU A 279 -10.62 -10.29 7.64
C LEU A 279 -9.56 -9.44 8.34
N CYS A 280 -9.88 -8.83 9.47
CA CYS A 280 -8.89 -8.11 10.26
C CYS A 280 -7.79 -9.06 10.75
N ASP A 281 -8.14 -10.22 11.29
CA ASP A 281 -7.17 -11.22 11.75
C ASP A 281 -6.26 -11.70 10.62
N LEU A 282 -6.82 -11.90 9.41
CA LEU A 282 -6.06 -12.28 8.22
C LEU A 282 -5.10 -11.18 7.75
N LEU A 283 -5.52 -9.92 7.82
CA LEU A 283 -4.76 -8.77 7.33
C LEU A 283 -3.77 -8.23 8.37
N HIS A 284 -3.98 -8.52 9.66
CA HIS A 284 -3.16 -8.01 10.76
C HIS A 284 -1.66 -8.32 10.61
N PRO A 285 -1.22 -9.53 10.19
CA PRO A 285 0.21 -9.81 10.01
C PRO A 285 0.90 -9.02 8.90
N ILE A 286 0.11 -8.41 8.00
CA ILE A 286 0.59 -7.65 6.84
C ILE A 286 0.53 -6.13 7.13
N LYS A 287 0.01 -5.74 8.31
CA LYS A 287 -0.05 -4.35 8.77
C LYS A 287 1.33 -3.81 9.15
#